data_AF-A0A2B7ZRS9-F1
#
_entry.id   AF-A0A2B7ZRS9-F1
#
_cell.length_a   1.000
_cell.length_b   1.000
_cell.length_c   1.000
_cell.angle_alpha   90.00
_cell.angle_beta   90.00
_cell.angle_gamma   90.00
#
_symmetry.space_group_name_H-M   'P 1'
#
loop_
_entity.id
_entity.type
_entity.pdbx_description
1 polymer ?
#
loop_
_entity_poly.entity_id
_entity_poly.type
_entity_poly.pdbx_seq_one_letter_code
_entity_poly.pdbx_strand_id
1 'polypeptide(L)'
;MMLAALSLLFLSFSCLPAVVTAQGPADPRLTGTWSTKSKKVLTGPGFYDPINDRFKEPSHTGISYSFSDDGFYEEAYFRAVSDPTRPDCAKGIMQFQHGTYKLELNGSLVLTPFSSDGRQLVSDRCAGENAEYYRYTQPELFQRYEVQIDPFHKIERLNIYRFDGSPLNPMYLVLRPPQMLPTRTLNPTDTAGAPATTTAAAAAAGERKVKVKRDDGIGSKEKGGFEFGQPPLSKSSFIKRMDYYHSRMDKLSSTDKLWWLGVIMTSVGGVALIYK
;
A
#
# COMPACT_ATOMS: atom_id res chain seq x y z
N MET A 1 66.27 31.56 -18.82
CA MET A 1 66.30 30.42 -19.76
C MET A 1 65.82 29.21 -18.95
N MET A 2 64.53 29.06 -18.67
CA MET A 2 63.46 28.45 -19.49
C MET A 2 63.74 26.99 -19.90
N LEU A 3 62.70 26.16 -19.75
CA LEU A 3 62.52 24.73 -20.08
C LEU A 3 62.87 23.74 -18.95
N ALA A 4 62.14 22.66 -18.66
CA ALA A 4 60.76 22.17 -18.81
C ALA A 4 60.80 20.70 -18.33
N ALA A 5 59.63 20.09 -18.07
CA ALA A 5 59.35 18.67 -17.74
C ALA A 5 59.16 18.37 -16.23
N LEU A 6 58.17 17.58 -15.78
CA LEU A 6 57.14 16.80 -16.44
C LEU A 6 56.02 16.54 -15.40
N SER A 7 54.76 16.57 -15.84
CA SER A 7 53.57 16.27 -15.03
C SER A 7 53.51 14.80 -14.57
N LEU A 8 53.15 14.58 -13.30
CA LEU A 8 52.58 13.31 -12.81
C LEU A 8 51.47 13.62 -11.80
N LEU A 9 50.29 13.95 -12.32
CA LEU A 9 49.04 13.98 -11.55
C LEU A 9 48.44 12.57 -11.60
N PHE A 10 48.59 11.83 -10.50
CA PHE A 10 47.92 10.54 -10.30
C PHE A 10 46.42 10.76 -10.16
N LEU A 11 45.68 10.55 -11.25
CA LEU A 11 44.22 10.37 -11.24
C LEU A 11 43.89 8.95 -10.75
N SER A 12 43.75 8.80 -9.43
CA SER A 12 43.11 7.62 -8.84
C SER A 12 41.60 7.71 -9.04
N PHE A 13 41.15 7.28 -10.22
CA PHE A 13 39.72 7.06 -10.49
C PHE A 13 39.27 5.80 -9.75
N SER A 14 38.95 5.94 -8.47
CA SER A 14 38.34 4.88 -7.66
C SER A 14 36.90 4.67 -8.14
N CYS A 15 36.73 3.78 -9.12
CA CYS A 15 35.44 3.32 -9.58
C CYS A 15 34.88 2.35 -8.52
N LEU A 16 34.10 2.89 -7.58
CA LEU A 16 33.27 2.08 -6.70
C LEU A 16 32.25 1.33 -7.58
N PRO A 17 32.17 -0.01 -7.51
CA PRO A 17 31.13 -0.74 -8.22
C PRO A 17 29.78 -0.35 -7.63
N ALA A 18 28.95 0.33 -8.42
CA ALA A 18 27.53 0.44 -8.13
C ALA A 18 26.97 -0.99 -8.07
N VAL A 19 26.41 -1.36 -6.91
CA VAL A 19 25.62 -2.58 -6.77
C VAL A 19 24.35 -2.39 -7.60
N VAL A 20 24.41 -2.76 -8.88
CA VAL A 20 23.21 -2.98 -9.68
C VAL A 20 22.62 -4.27 -9.12
N THR A 21 21.54 -4.15 -8.35
CA THR A 21 20.70 -5.31 -8.09
C THR A 21 20.11 -5.69 -9.44
N ALA A 22 20.65 -6.73 -10.08
CA ALA A 22 20.01 -7.36 -11.22
C ALA A 22 18.67 -7.90 -10.73
N GLN A 23 17.61 -7.11 -10.91
CA GLN A 23 16.25 -7.63 -10.92
C GLN A 23 16.24 -8.68 -12.04
N GLY A 24 15.65 -9.86 -11.81
CA GLY A 24 15.57 -10.92 -12.82
C GLY A 24 15.05 -10.35 -14.15
N PRO A 25 15.34 -10.99 -15.29
CA PRO A 25 14.97 -10.46 -16.60
C PRO A 25 13.47 -10.12 -16.63
N ALA A 26 13.15 -8.84 -16.81
CA ALA A 26 11.78 -8.40 -17.00
C ALA A 26 11.21 -9.08 -18.26
N ASP A 27 10.05 -9.73 -18.14
CA ASP A 27 9.37 -10.33 -19.28
C ASP A 27 8.82 -9.22 -20.20
N PRO A 28 9.34 -9.03 -21.42
CA PRO A 28 8.88 -7.96 -22.31
C PRO A 28 7.40 -8.06 -22.67
N ARG A 29 6.81 -9.26 -22.53
CA ARG A 29 5.38 -9.51 -22.78
C ARG A 29 4.49 -9.00 -21.67
N LEU A 30 5.03 -8.85 -20.45
CA LEU A 30 4.31 -8.30 -19.30
C LEU A 30 4.34 -6.76 -19.31
N THR A 31 5.36 -6.16 -19.92
CA THR A 31 5.55 -4.70 -19.97
C THR A 31 4.39 -3.99 -20.68
N GLY A 32 3.76 -3.05 -19.98
CA GLY A 32 2.62 -2.28 -20.46
C GLY A 32 1.57 -2.02 -19.39
N THR A 33 0.55 -1.23 -19.73
CA THR A 33 -0.63 -0.99 -18.89
C THR A 33 -1.74 -1.94 -19.26
N TRP A 34 -2.18 -2.71 -18.28
CA TRP A 34 -3.25 -3.68 -18.37
C TRP A 34 -4.46 -3.16 -17.61
N SER A 35 -5.64 -3.27 -18.19
CA SER A 35 -6.89 -2.88 -17.52
C SER A 35 -8.00 -3.88 -17.79
N THR A 36 -8.85 -4.09 -16.80
CA THR A 36 -10.09 -4.86 -16.97
C THR A 36 -11.02 -4.26 -18.05
N LYS A 37 -12.02 -5.03 -18.48
CA LYS A 37 -12.87 -4.75 -19.66
C LYS A 37 -13.40 -3.31 -19.80
N SER A 38 -13.69 -2.60 -18.70
CA SER A 38 -14.19 -1.22 -18.77
C SER A 38 -13.18 -0.24 -19.38
N LYS A 39 -11.87 -0.52 -19.26
CA LYS A 39 -10.76 0.37 -19.66
C LYS A 39 -10.87 1.79 -19.07
N LYS A 40 -11.63 1.96 -17.99
CA LYS A 40 -11.82 3.26 -17.33
C LYS A 40 -10.88 3.47 -16.15
N VAL A 41 -10.48 2.39 -15.49
CA VAL A 41 -9.45 2.42 -14.46
C VAL A 41 -8.12 2.20 -15.15
N LEU A 42 -7.25 3.19 -15.08
CA LEU A 42 -5.88 3.15 -15.61
C LEU A 42 -4.96 3.68 -14.54
N THR A 43 -3.77 3.10 -14.44
CA THR A 43 -2.68 3.63 -13.62
C THR A 43 -2.21 5.00 -14.13
N GLY A 44 -1.52 5.74 -13.28
CA GLY A 44 -0.83 6.98 -13.54
C GLY A 44 -1.55 8.21 -12.97
N PRO A 45 -1.17 9.42 -13.43
CA PRO A 45 -1.68 10.69 -12.90
C PRO A 45 -3.18 10.92 -13.15
N GLY A 46 -3.80 10.08 -13.99
CA GLY A 46 -5.25 10.06 -14.22
C GLY A 46 -6.05 9.44 -13.08
N PHE A 47 -5.42 8.63 -12.22
CA PHE A 47 -6.08 7.91 -11.13
C PHE A 47 -5.68 8.42 -9.74
N TYR A 48 -4.40 8.72 -9.53
CA TYR A 48 -3.89 9.26 -8.27
C TYR A 48 -3.04 10.50 -8.51
N ASP A 49 -3.28 11.54 -7.71
CA ASP A 49 -2.50 12.78 -7.70
C ASP A 49 -1.63 12.83 -6.42
N PRO A 50 -0.32 12.58 -6.53
CA PRO A 50 0.57 12.57 -5.37
C PRO A 50 0.84 13.97 -4.80
N ILE A 51 0.64 15.04 -5.58
CA ILE A 51 0.90 16.42 -5.13
C ILE A 51 -0.24 16.87 -4.21
N ASN A 52 -1.49 16.61 -4.64
CA ASN A 52 -2.68 16.99 -3.88
C ASN A 52 -3.18 15.87 -2.95
N ASP A 53 -2.49 14.72 -2.90
CA ASP A 53 -2.83 13.52 -2.11
C ASP A 53 -4.31 13.15 -2.23
N ARG A 54 -4.78 12.99 -3.49
CA ARG A 54 -6.17 12.66 -3.79
C ARG A 54 -6.31 11.66 -4.92
N PHE A 55 -7.38 10.88 -4.86
CA PHE A 55 -7.83 10.05 -5.96
C PHE A 55 -8.68 10.85 -6.97
N LYS A 56 -8.64 10.41 -8.22
CA LYS A 56 -9.53 10.85 -9.30
C LYS A 56 -10.42 9.69 -9.68
N GLU A 57 -11.70 9.78 -9.32
CA GLU A 57 -12.65 8.69 -9.50
C GLU A 57 -12.91 8.39 -10.99
N PRO A 58 -12.65 7.16 -11.44
CA PRO A 58 -12.99 6.75 -12.80
C PRO A 58 -14.49 6.59 -12.99
N SER A 59 -14.97 6.79 -14.22
CA SER A 59 -16.40 6.61 -14.55
C SER A 59 -16.97 5.21 -14.32
N HIS A 60 -16.13 4.17 -14.31
CA HIS A 60 -16.54 2.77 -14.13
C HIS A 60 -15.52 2.02 -13.29
N THR A 61 -15.99 1.03 -12.54
CA THR A 61 -15.14 0.12 -11.76
C THR A 61 -14.22 -0.70 -12.66
N GLY A 62 -13.10 -1.12 -12.09
CA GLY A 62 -12.09 -1.90 -12.77
C GLY A 62 -10.81 -2.04 -11.95
N ILE A 63 -9.90 -2.82 -12.49
CA ILE A 63 -8.56 -3.03 -11.95
C ILE A 63 -7.58 -2.76 -13.08
N SER A 64 -6.45 -2.14 -12.75
CA SER A 64 -5.37 -1.90 -13.68
C SER A 64 -4.02 -2.13 -13.02
N TYR A 65 -3.11 -2.73 -13.78
CA TYR A 65 -1.71 -2.88 -13.42
C TYR A 65 -0.85 -2.33 -14.55
N SER A 66 0.22 -1.64 -14.21
CA SER A 66 1.27 -1.28 -15.14
C SER A 66 2.58 -1.91 -14.72
N PHE A 67 3.28 -2.51 -15.66
CA PHE A 67 4.61 -3.07 -15.46
C PHE A 67 5.58 -2.40 -16.41
N SER A 68 6.71 -1.95 -15.87
CA SER A 68 7.82 -1.40 -16.64
C SER A 68 8.92 -2.43 -16.84
N ASP A 69 9.79 -2.18 -17.83
CA ASP A 69 10.94 -3.01 -18.16
C ASP A 69 12.07 -2.91 -17.13
N ASP A 70 12.12 -1.82 -16.35
CA ASP A 70 13.06 -1.60 -15.25
C ASP A 70 12.62 -2.22 -13.90
N GLY A 71 11.55 -3.01 -13.89
CA GLY A 71 11.13 -3.79 -12.72
C GLY A 71 10.23 -3.03 -11.74
N PHE A 72 9.57 -1.96 -12.17
CA PHE A 72 8.57 -1.25 -11.36
C PHE A 72 7.14 -1.62 -11.78
N TYR A 73 6.25 -1.55 -10.80
CA TYR A 73 4.83 -1.73 -11.03
C TYR A 73 4.03 -0.62 -10.38
N GLU A 74 2.84 -0.42 -10.94
CA GLU A 74 1.80 0.38 -10.34
C GLU A 74 0.47 -0.37 -10.43
N GLU A 75 -0.36 -0.27 -9.40
CA GLU A 75 -1.71 -0.79 -9.37
C GLU A 75 -2.74 0.31 -9.09
N ALA A 76 -3.90 0.16 -9.73
CA ALA A 76 -5.06 1.01 -9.57
C ALA A 76 -6.31 0.15 -9.49
N TYR A 77 -6.99 0.23 -8.36
CA TYR A 77 -8.21 -0.51 -8.08
C TYR A 77 -9.36 0.44 -7.86
N PHE A 78 -10.46 0.25 -8.57
CA PHE A 78 -11.74 0.86 -8.23
C PHE A 78 -12.82 -0.21 -8.25
N ARG A 79 -13.34 -0.57 -7.08
CA ARG A 79 -14.26 -1.69 -6.89
C ARG A 79 -15.47 -1.27 -6.07
N ALA A 80 -16.64 -1.77 -6.45
CA ALA A 80 -17.79 -1.81 -5.58
C ALA A 80 -17.71 -3.06 -4.71
N VAL A 81 -17.87 -2.90 -3.40
CA VAL A 81 -17.96 -3.98 -2.42
C VAL A 81 -19.40 -4.07 -1.94
N SER A 82 -20.04 -5.19 -2.25
CA SER A 82 -21.40 -5.49 -1.80
C SER A 82 -21.40 -5.96 -0.34
N ASP A 83 -22.38 -5.50 0.44
CA ASP A 83 -22.70 -6.06 1.75
C ASP A 83 -23.96 -6.93 1.61
N PRO A 84 -23.84 -8.27 1.65
CA PRO A 84 -25.00 -9.15 1.46
C PRO A 84 -26.00 -9.08 2.63
N THR A 85 -25.58 -8.60 3.81
CA THR A 85 -26.48 -8.42 4.96
C THR A 85 -27.24 -7.11 4.88
N ARG A 86 -26.66 -6.08 4.25
CA ARG A 86 -27.30 -4.79 3.96
C ARG A 86 -27.04 -4.37 2.50
N PRO A 87 -27.83 -4.89 1.54
CA PRO A 87 -27.61 -4.63 0.11
C PRO A 87 -27.72 -3.15 -0.30
N ASP A 88 -28.44 -2.35 0.48
CA ASP A 88 -28.55 -0.89 0.35
C ASP A 88 -27.24 -0.15 0.71
N CYS A 89 -26.34 -0.81 1.45
CA CYS A 89 -25.09 -0.26 1.96
C CYS A 89 -23.87 -0.72 1.16
N ALA A 90 -23.93 -0.66 -0.17
CA ALA A 90 -22.77 -0.92 -1.01
C ALA A 90 -21.66 0.12 -0.77
N LYS A 91 -20.40 -0.36 -0.73
CA LYS A 91 -19.22 0.46 -0.50
C LYS A 91 -18.42 0.62 -1.78
N GLY A 92 -17.80 1.78 -1.98
CA GLY A 92 -16.81 2.00 -3.03
C GLY A 92 -15.41 1.97 -2.44
N ILE A 93 -14.49 1.24 -3.05
CA ILE A 93 -13.07 1.24 -2.65
C ILE A 93 -12.22 1.66 -3.84
N MET A 94 -11.39 2.67 -3.62
CA MET A 94 -10.28 3.03 -4.51
C MET A 94 -8.95 2.72 -3.81
N GLN A 95 -8.04 2.02 -4.48
CA GLN A 95 -6.70 1.74 -3.96
C GLN A 95 -5.65 2.05 -5.01
N PHE A 96 -4.58 2.68 -4.57
CA PHE A 96 -3.38 2.95 -5.34
C PHE A 96 -2.18 2.40 -4.57
N GLN A 97 -1.29 1.73 -5.29
CA GLN A 97 -0.02 1.29 -4.76
C GLN A 97 0.98 1.14 -5.90
N HIS A 98 2.25 1.31 -5.59
CA HIS A 98 3.32 1.16 -6.57
C HIS A 98 4.61 0.75 -5.88
N GLY A 99 5.55 0.22 -6.65
CA GLY A 99 6.81 -0.27 -6.12
C GLY A 99 7.59 -1.09 -7.15
N THR A 100 8.29 -2.11 -6.67
CA THR A 100 9.10 -3.01 -7.50
C THR A 100 8.45 -4.38 -7.63
N TYR A 101 8.62 -5.04 -8.77
CA TYR A 101 8.18 -6.40 -8.97
C TYR A 101 9.34 -7.32 -9.32
N LYS A 102 9.19 -8.60 -9.00
CA LYS A 102 10.16 -9.65 -9.33
C LYS A 102 9.46 -10.88 -9.87
N LEU A 103 10.08 -11.48 -10.88
CA LEU A 103 9.70 -12.77 -11.44
C LEU A 103 10.57 -13.84 -10.81
N GLU A 104 9.93 -14.76 -10.10
CA GLU A 104 10.59 -15.90 -9.47
C GLU A 104 10.79 -17.03 -10.49
N LEU A 105 11.79 -17.87 -10.26
CA LEU A 105 12.12 -18.99 -11.17
C LEU A 105 10.99 -20.02 -11.32
N ASN A 106 10.07 -20.08 -10.36
CA ASN A 106 8.88 -20.93 -10.39
C ASN A 106 7.73 -20.33 -11.21
N GLY A 107 7.89 -19.14 -11.78
CA GLY A 107 6.85 -18.42 -12.54
C GLY A 107 5.94 -17.53 -11.67
N SER A 108 6.17 -17.46 -10.37
CA SER A 108 5.45 -16.54 -9.48
C SER A 108 5.86 -15.09 -9.73
N LEU A 109 4.91 -14.18 -9.57
CA LEU A 109 5.13 -12.73 -9.66
C LEU A 109 4.96 -12.12 -8.26
N VAL A 110 6.01 -11.48 -7.76
CA VAL A 110 6.05 -10.85 -6.44
C VAL A 110 6.02 -9.34 -6.59
N LEU A 111 5.03 -8.67 -5.99
CA LEU A 111 4.89 -7.22 -5.97
C LEU A 111 5.29 -6.68 -4.59
N THR A 112 6.32 -5.84 -4.56
CA THR A 112 6.84 -5.22 -3.34
C THR A 112 6.62 -3.71 -3.38
N PRO A 113 5.68 -3.18 -2.58
CA PRO A 113 5.33 -1.76 -2.62
C PRO A 113 6.32 -0.85 -1.91
N PHE A 114 6.30 0.43 -2.27
CA PHE A 114 6.84 1.48 -1.42
C PHE A 114 5.89 1.73 -0.24
N SER A 115 6.36 1.45 0.97
CA SER A 115 5.55 1.41 2.18
C SER A 115 4.84 2.73 2.54
N SER A 116 5.40 3.87 2.13
CA SER A 116 4.88 5.21 2.44
C SER A 116 3.82 5.71 1.47
N ASP A 117 3.70 5.10 0.29
CA ASP A 117 3.04 5.73 -0.86
C ASP A 117 1.65 5.20 -1.15
N GLY A 118 1.36 3.96 -0.79
CA GLY A 118 0.06 3.39 -1.09
C GLY A 118 -1.07 4.13 -0.35
N ARG A 119 -2.21 4.23 -1.02
CA ARG A 119 -3.40 4.96 -0.56
C ARG A 119 -4.64 4.09 -0.77
N GLN A 120 -5.60 4.26 0.12
CA GLN A 120 -6.91 3.65 0.01
C GLN A 120 -7.98 4.65 0.42
N LEU A 121 -8.99 4.79 -0.44
CA LEU A 121 -10.20 5.54 -0.16
C LEU A 121 -11.38 4.55 -0.07
N VAL A 122 -12.11 4.61 1.03
CA VAL A 122 -13.32 3.82 1.26
C VAL A 122 -14.50 4.77 1.37
N SER A 123 -15.48 4.60 0.49
CA SER A 123 -16.74 5.33 0.52
C SER A 123 -17.84 4.40 1.00
N ASP A 124 -18.36 4.65 2.22
CA ASP A 124 -19.49 3.94 2.80
C ASP A 124 -20.59 4.95 3.16
N ARG A 125 -21.65 4.99 2.36
CA ARG A 125 -22.80 5.90 2.55
C ARG A 125 -23.54 5.63 3.86
N CYS A 126 -23.52 4.39 4.33
CA CYS A 126 -24.23 3.99 5.53
C CYS A 126 -23.44 4.25 6.81
N ALA A 127 -22.11 4.42 6.71
CA ALA A 127 -21.26 4.80 7.84
C ALA A 127 -21.17 6.33 8.02
N GLY A 128 -21.35 7.09 6.95
CA GLY A 128 -21.39 8.55 7.01
C GLY A 128 -21.37 9.24 5.65
N GLU A 129 -21.38 10.57 5.66
CA GLU A 129 -21.40 11.38 4.44
C GLU A 129 -20.04 11.48 3.73
N ASN A 130 -18.95 11.27 4.49
CA ASN A 130 -17.59 11.45 4.01
C ASN A 130 -16.92 10.10 3.71
N ALA A 131 -16.07 10.10 2.69
CA ALA A 131 -15.18 8.96 2.44
C ALA A 131 -14.02 8.96 3.44
N GLU A 132 -13.55 7.78 3.78
CA GLU A 132 -12.39 7.57 4.64
C GLU A 132 -11.14 7.37 3.78
N TYR A 133 -10.04 8.01 4.16
CA TYR A 133 -8.78 7.97 3.42
C TYR A 133 -7.65 7.47 4.32
N TYR A 134 -6.94 6.44 3.87
CA TYR A 134 -5.93 5.72 4.62
C TYR A 134 -4.66 5.52 3.80
N ARG A 135 -3.54 5.36 4.50
CA ARG A 135 -2.35 4.74 3.90
C ARG A 135 -2.59 3.24 3.75
N TYR A 136 -2.12 2.70 2.63
CA TYR A 136 -2.28 1.29 2.30
C TYR A 136 -0.91 0.72 1.93
N THR A 137 -0.59 -0.45 2.46
CA THR A 137 0.61 -1.18 2.10
C THR A 137 0.34 -2.67 2.26
N GLN A 138 0.29 -3.34 1.12
CA GLN A 138 0.12 -4.78 1.05
C GLN A 138 1.05 -5.33 -0.03
N PRO A 139 2.04 -6.18 0.31
CA PRO A 139 2.77 -6.93 -0.70
C PRO A 139 1.83 -7.97 -1.34
N GLU A 140 1.95 -8.16 -2.66
CA GLU A 140 1.14 -9.14 -3.37
C GLU A 140 2.01 -10.26 -3.94
N LEU A 141 1.55 -11.50 -3.77
CA LEU A 141 2.14 -12.69 -4.36
C LEU A 141 1.13 -13.30 -5.33
N PHE A 142 1.52 -13.42 -6.59
CA PHE A 142 0.79 -14.15 -7.60
C PHE A 142 1.47 -15.48 -7.85
N GLN A 143 0.69 -16.55 -7.86
CA GLN A 143 1.21 -17.90 -8.09
C GLN A 143 1.78 -18.04 -9.51
N ARG A 144 1.13 -17.40 -10.49
CA ARG A 144 1.53 -17.41 -11.90
C ARG A 144 0.77 -16.33 -12.67
N TYR A 145 1.27 -15.99 -13.84
CA TYR A 145 0.58 -15.14 -14.82
C TYR A 145 0.68 -15.75 -16.21
N GLU A 146 -0.24 -15.37 -17.09
CA GLU A 146 -0.27 -15.79 -18.49
C GLU A 146 -0.59 -14.58 -19.36
N VAL A 147 0.30 -14.29 -20.31
CA VAL A 147 0.02 -13.36 -21.41
C VAL A 147 -0.38 -14.18 -22.62
N GLN A 148 -1.54 -13.87 -23.20
CA GLN A 148 -2.04 -14.55 -24.40
C GLN A 148 -2.86 -13.60 -25.27
N ILE A 149 -3.03 -13.93 -26.54
CA ILE A 149 -3.92 -13.16 -27.42
C ILE A 149 -5.35 -13.67 -27.22
N ASP A 150 -6.27 -12.77 -26.89
CA ASP A 150 -7.67 -13.12 -26.70
C ASP A 150 -8.27 -13.64 -28.02
N PRO A 151 -8.85 -14.86 -28.04
CA PRO A 151 -9.36 -15.45 -29.28
C PRO A 151 -10.48 -14.64 -29.94
N PHE A 152 -11.26 -13.91 -29.14
CA PHE A 152 -12.40 -13.13 -29.60
C PHE A 152 -11.98 -11.71 -29.99
N HIS A 153 -11.33 -10.97 -29.08
CA HIS A 153 -10.99 -9.56 -29.30
C HIS A 153 -9.67 -9.34 -30.07
N LYS A 154 -8.85 -10.39 -30.26
CA LYS A 154 -7.54 -10.34 -30.94
C LYS A 154 -6.55 -9.32 -30.33
N ILE A 155 -6.69 -9.04 -29.04
CA ILE A 155 -5.82 -8.17 -28.27
C ILE A 155 -5.11 -8.97 -27.18
N GLU A 156 -3.96 -8.51 -26.72
CA GLU A 156 -3.26 -9.15 -25.60
C GLU A 156 -4.10 -9.09 -24.32
N ARG A 157 -4.18 -10.24 -23.66
CA ARG A 157 -4.89 -10.50 -22.41
C ARG A 157 -3.90 -11.03 -21.39
N LEU A 158 -3.86 -10.38 -20.24
CA LEU A 158 -3.14 -10.81 -19.06
C LEU A 158 -4.11 -11.49 -18.10
N ASN A 159 -3.84 -12.77 -17.83
CA ASN A 159 -4.47 -13.50 -16.75
C ASN A 159 -3.47 -13.59 -15.60
N ILE A 160 -3.88 -13.16 -14.41
CA ILE A 160 -3.07 -13.29 -13.19
C ILE A 160 -3.81 -14.24 -12.24
N TYR A 161 -3.08 -15.11 -11.58
CA TYR A 161 -3.62 -16.03 -10.58
C TYR A 161 -3.07 -15.63 -9.21
N ARG A 162 -3.98 -15.45 -8.25
CA ARG A 162 -3.66 -15.09 -6.86
C ARG A 162 -2.78 -16.15 -6.19
N PHE A 163 -2.31 -15.88 -4.97
CA PHE A 163 -1.51 -16.82 -4.20
C PHE A 163 -2.18 -18.21 -4.01
N ASP A 164 -3.51 -18.26 -3.99
CA ASP A 164 -4.33 -19.47 -3.84
C ASP A 164 -4.65 -20.15 -5.19
N GLY A 165 -4.14 -19.61 -6.30
CA GLY A 165 -4.42 -20.08 -7.66
C GLY A 165 -5.77 -19.62 -8.21
N SER A 166 -6.57 -18.86 -7.46
CA SER A 166 -7.81 -18.30 -7.99
C SER A 166 -7.51 -17.23 -9.04
N PRO A 167 -8.23 -17.21 -10.18
CA PRO A 167 -8.00 -16.24 -11.23
C PRO A 167 -8.48 -14.85 -10.81
N LEU A 168 -7.67 -13.83 -11.09
CA LEU A 168 -8.14 -12.45 -11.11
C LEU A 168 -8.96 -12.16 -12.37
N ASN A 169 -9.70 -11.05 -12.34
CA ASN A 169 -10.41 -10.58 -13.51
C ASN A 169 -9.42 -10.41 -14.67
N PRO A 170 -9.72 -10.95 -15.87
CA PRO A 170 -8.82 -10.83 -17.01
C PRO A 170 -8.63 -9.36 -17.38
N MET A 171 -7.40 -9.01 -17.66
CA MET A 171 -7.02 -7.66 -18.06
C MET A 171 -6.54 -7.66 -19.50
N TYR A 172 -6.73 -6.55 -20.17
CA TYR A 172 -6.36 -6.37 -21.56
C TYR A 172 -5.35 -5.24 -21.68
N LEU A 173 -4.40 -5.40 -22.59
CA LEU A 173 -3.40 -4.37 -22.83
C LEU A 173 -4.09 -3.10 -23.35
N VAL A 174 -3.78 -1.96 -22.71
CA VAL A 174 -4.28 -0.63 -23.08
C VAL A 174 -3.17 0.23 -23.65
N LEU A 175 -1.99 0.25 -23.02
CA LEU A 175 -0.88 1.13 -23.39
C LEU A 175 0.46 0.41 -23.39
N ARG A 176 1.31 0.74 -24.37
CA ARG A 176 2.77 0.50 -24.40
C ARG A 176 3.42 1.76 -24.98
N PRO A 177 4.34 2.45 -24.26
CA PRO A 177 4.90 2.14 -22.94
C PRO A 177 3.87 2.19 -21.79
N PRO A 178 4.17 1.64 -20.61
CA PRO A 178 3.25 1.67 -19.47
C PRO A 178 3.03 3.10 -18.96
N GLN A 179 1.80 3.39 -18.56
CA GLN A 179 1.41 4.62 -17.89
C GLN A 179 1.45 4.43 -16.37
N MET A 180 2.42 5.07 -15.72
CA MET A 180 2.60 5.05 -14.26
C MET A 180 3.10 6.41 -13.76
N LEU A 181 2.96 6.65 -12.46
CA LEU A 181 3.63 7.74 -11.75
C LEU A 181 5.14 7.49 -11.70
N PRO A 182 5.95 8.51 -11.31
CA PRO A 182 7.40 8.34 -11.22
C PRO A 182 7.80 7.14 -10.34
N THR A 183 8.73 6.31 -10.83
CA THR A 183 9.22 5.05 -10.24
C THR A 183 10.16 5.27 -9.04
N ARG A 184 9.73 6.12 -8.11
CA ARG A 184 10.45 6.47 -6.88
C ARG A 184 9.45 6.70 -5.76
N THR A 185 9.91 6.66 -4.52
CA THR A 185 9.08 7.06 -3.38
C THR A 185 8.55 8.48 -3.58
N LEU A 186 7.22 8.62 -3.62
CA LEU A 186 6.50 9.86 -3.86
C LEU A 186 6.32 10.68 -2.56
N ASN A 187 6.08 9.99 -1.44
CA ASN A 187 5.79 10.61 -0.16
C ASN A 187 6.70 10.00 0.94
N PRO A 188 8.01 10.27 0.93
CA PRO A 188 8.95 9.70 1.91
C PRO A 188 8.56 10.09 3.35
N THR A 189 8.53 9.10 4.24
CA THR A 189 8.20 9.28 5.67
C THR A 189 9.39 9.18 6.62
N ASP A 190 10.62 9.14 6.09
CA ASP A 190 11.83 8.97 6.91
C ASP A 190 12.45 10.30 7.33
N THR A 191 12.37 10.57 8.63
CA THR A 191 13.36 11.39 9.36
C THR A 191 14.68 10.63 9.37
N ALA A 192 15.49 10.74 8.31
CA ALA A 192 16.86 10.25 8.29
C ALA A 192 17.83 11.41 8.59
N GLY A 193 18.45 11.32 9.77
CA GLY A 193 19.49 12.18 10.37
C GLY A 193 20.12 13.31 9.55
N ALA A 194 19.76 14.55 9.89
CA ALA A 194 20.68 15.68 9.75
C ALA A 194 21.72 15.62 10.88
N PRO A 195 23.02 15.87 10.64
CA PRO A 195 23.99 15.99 11.72
C PRO A 195 23.64 17.22 12.56
N ALA A 196 23.56 16.99 13.88
CA ALA A 196 23.23 17.99 14.86
C ALA A 196 24.17 19.20 14.77
N THR A 197 23.60 20.39 14.53
CA THR A 197 24.14 21.62 15.08
C THR A 197 23.09 22.17 16.03
N THR A 198 23.49 22.26 17.28
CA THR A 198 22.73 22.66 18.46
C THR A 198 22.08 24.03 18.32
N THR A 199 20.77 24.15 18.54
CA THR A 199 20.14 24.84 19.69
C THR A 199 18.62 24.98 19.50
N ALA A 200 17.91 24.96 20.64
CA ALA A 200 16.49 25.27 20.86
C ALA A 200 15.44 24.13 20.71
N ALA A 201 15.15 23.54 21.87
CA ALA A 201 13.82 23.27 22.45
C ALA A 201 12.74 22.58 21.60
N ALA A 202 12.40 21.37 22.03
CA ALA A 202 11.30 20.53 21.59
C ALA A 202 9.90 21.17 21.80
N ALA A 203 9.06 21.11 20.77
CA ALA A 203 7.60 20.95 20.90
C ALA A 203 6.99 20.38 19.61
N ALA A 204 6.04 19.47 19.78
CA ALA A 204 5.48 18.55 18.80
C ALA A 204 4.63 19.17 17.66
N ALA A 205 4.54 18.47 16.52
CA ALA A 205 3.40 18.40 15.59
C ALA A 205 3.82 17.58 14.34
N GLY A 206 3.02 16.74 13.69
CA GLY A 206 1.60 16.42 13.79
C GLY A 206 1.20 15.73 12.47
N GLU A 207 0.57 14.56 12.56
CA GLU A 207 0.12 13.76 11.42
C GLU A 207 -0.97 14.47 10.61
N ARG A 208 -0.79 14.52 9.29
CA ARG A 208 -1.73 15.16 8.35
C ARG A 208 -2.82 14.16 7.94
N LYS A 209 -4.04 14.28 8.49
CA LYS A 209 -5.25 13.68 7.93
C LYS A 209 -5.97 14.72 7.07
N VAL A 210 -5.96 14.53 5.76
CA VAL A 210 -6.72 15.37 4.81
C VAL A 210 -8.07 14.70 4.58
N LYS A 211 -9.17 15.37 4.94
CA LYS A 211 -10.53 14.99 4.55
C LYS A 211 -10.80 15.59 3.16
N VAL A 212 -11.07 14.75 2.18
CA VAL A 212 -11.43 15.17 0.82
C VAL A 212 -12.95 15.17 0.71
N LYS A 213 -13.54 16.35 0.45
CA LYS A 213 -14.96 16.52 0.13
C LYS A 213 -15.18 16.21 -1.36
N ARG A 214 -16.28 15.54 -1.68
CA ARG A 214 -16.74 15.35 -3.08
C ARG A 214 -16.95 16.73 -3.72
N ASP A 215 -16.40 16.91 -4.92
CA ASP A 215 -16.50 18.17 -5.66
C ASP A 215 -17.85 18.23 -6.35
N ASP A 216 -18.77 19.00 -5.76
CA ASP A 216 -19.98 19.48 -6.42
C ASP A 216 -19.82 21.00 -6.59
N GLY A 217 -19.87 21.46 -7.84
CA GLY A 217 -19.62 22.85 -8.18
C GLY A 217 -20.60 23.86 -7.59
N ILE A 218 -20.18 25.13 -7.71
CA ILE A 218 -20.84 26.40 -7.33
C ILE A 218 -20.54 26.84 -5.89
N GLY A 219 -19.75 27.91 -5.79
CA GLY A 219 -19.06 28.31 -4.56
C GLY A 219 -19.80 29.26 -3.64
N SER A 220 -19.18 29.49 -2.48
CA SER A 220 -19.22 30.74 -1.70
C SER A 220 -18.19 30.67 -0.57
N LYS A 221 -17.43 31.75 -0.41
CA LYS A 221 -16.56 32.01 0.76
C LYS A 221 -17.43 32.18 2.01
N GLU A 222 -17.00 31.66 3.16
CA GLU A 222 -16.76 32.49 4.35
C GLU A 222 -16.05 31.74 5.49
N LYS A 223 -15.31 32.54 6.26
CA LYS A 223 -14.55 32.17 7.45
C LYS A 223 -15.48 32.14 8.66
N GLY A 224 -15.27 31.20 9.58
CA GLY A 224 -15.88 31.24 10.90
C GLY A 224 -15.28 30.15 11.78
N GLY A 225 -14.54 30.55 12.80
CA GLY A 225 -13.89 29.65 13.75
C GLY A 225 -14.92 28.89 14.59
N PHE A 226 -14.57 27.66 14.96
CA PHE A 226 -15.29 26.94 16.00
C PHE A 226 -14.30 26.18 16.89
N GLU A 227 -14.38 26.53 18.16
CA GLU A 227 -13.69 26.02 19.33
C GLU A 227 -13.93 24.51 19.49
N PHE A 228 -12.86 23.71 19.66
CA PHE A 228 -12.98 22.27 19.91
C PHE A 228 -12.68 21.96 21.37
N GLY A 229 -13.73 21.78 22.16
CA GLY A 229 -13.65 21.00 23.39
C GLY A 229 -13.53 19.52 23.03
N GLN A 230 -12.32 18.95 23.15
CA GLN A 230 -11.99 17.86 24.09
C GLN A 230 -10.62 17.19 23.75
N PRO A 231 -9.82 16.84 24.78
CA PRO A 231 -8.39 16.45 24.68
C PRO A 231 -8.16 14.95 24.34
N PRO A 232 -6.91 14.54 23.99
CA PRO A 232 -6.61 13.20 23.48
C PRO A 232 -6.75 12.06 24.50
N LEU A 233 -6.99 10.86 23.95
CA LEU A 233 -7.30 9.59 24.60
C LEU A 233 -6.46 9.27 25.84
N SER A 234 -7.17 8.97 26.94
CA SER A 234 -6.61 8.62 28.24
C SER A 234 -6.07 7.18 28.29
N LYS A 235 -5.11 6.93 29.19
CA LYS A 235 -4.48 5.63 29.51
C LYS A 235 -5.46 4.53 29.99
N SER A 236 -6.77 4.78 29.99
CA SER A 236 -7.83 3.86 30.44
C SER A 236 -8.12 2.71 29.46
N SER A 237 -7.58 2.74 28.25
CA SER A 237 -7.80 1.68 27.25
C SER A 237 -7.09 0.35 27.59
N PHE A 238 -6.01 0.39 28.38
CA PHE A 238 -5.35 -0.84 28.87
C PHE A 238 -6.17 -1.51 29.98
N ILE A 239 -6.80 -0.70 30.86
CA ILE A 239 -7.65 -1.19 31.94
C ILE A 239 -8.91 -1.87 31.35
N LYS A 240 -9.56 -1.25 30.35
CA LYS A 240 -10.72 -1.83 29.66
C LYS A 240 -10.42 -3.17 28.94
N ARG A 241 -9.19 -3.39 28.49
CA ARG A 241 -8.78 -4.67 27.88
C ARG A 241 -8.64 -5.77 28.94
N MET A 242 -8.22 -5.43 30.16
CA MET A 242 -8.08 -6.40 31.25
C MET A 242 -9.44 -6.81 31.84
N ASP A 243 -10.37 -5.85 31.95
CA ASP A 243 -11.75 -6.11 32.40
C ASP A 243 -12.52 -7.05 31.45
N TYR A 244 -12.20 -7.00 30.15
CA TYR A 244 -12.79 -7.91 29.15
C TYR A 244 -12.35 -9.38 29.34
N TYR A 245 -11.12 -9.63 29.77
CA TYR A 245 -10.65 -10.99 30.06
C TYR A 245 -11.20 -11.52 31.40
N HIS A 246 -11.38 -10.65 32.40
CA HIS A 246 -11.96 -11.04 33.69
C HIS A 246 -13.44 -11.43 33.56
N SER A 247 -14.24 -10.63 32.83
CA SER A 247 -15.68 -10.89 32.64
C SER A 247 -15.99 -12.18 31.86
N ARG A 248 -15.04 -12.66 31.04
CA ARG A 248 -15.19 -13.92 30.30
C ARG A 248 -14.93 -15.16 31.16
N MET A 249 -14.08 -15.04 32.19
CA MET A 249 -13.77 -16.15 33.09
C MET A 249 -14.94 -16.46 34.04
N ASP A 250 -15.76 -15.46 34.38
CA ASP A 250 -16.92 -15.64 35.25
C ASP A 250 -18.08 -16.40 34.59
N LYS A 251 -18.14 -16.43 33.26
CA LYS A 251 -19.16 -17.18 32.48
C LYS A 251 -18.80 -18.65 32.19
N LEU A 252 -17.65 -19.13 32.63
CA LEU A 252 -17.22 -20.52 32.41
C LEU A 252 -17.86 -21.45 33.45
N SER A 253 -18.27 -22.65 33.01
CA SER A 253 -18.72 -23.74 33.87
C SER A 253 -17.63 -24.11 34.89
N SER A 254 -18.00 -24.61 36.09
CA SER A 254 -17.02 -25.01 37.10
C SER A 254 -15.98 -26.01 36.56
N THR A 255 -16.37 -26.83 35.59
CA THR A 255 -15.49 -27.80 34.92
C THR A 255 -14.46 -27.12 34.02
N ASP A 256 -14.85 -26.06 33.31
CA ASP A 256 -13.96 -25.29 32.44
C ASP A 256 -12.94 -24.48 33.25
N LYS A 257 -13.32 -23.98 34.43
CA LYS A 257 -12.39 -23.26 35.33
C LYS A 257 -11.26 -24.17 35.81
N LEU A 258 -11.59 -25.42 36.17
CA LEU A 258 -10.62 -26.44 36.57
C LEU A 258 -9.70 -26.85 35.42
N TRP A 259 -10.25 -26.98 34.21
CA TRP A 259 -9.46 -27.29 33.02
C TRP A 259 -8.45 -26.19 32.70
N TRP A 260 -8.88 -24.92 32.70
CA TRP A 260 -7.99 -23.78 32.44
C TRP A 260 -6.93 -23.58 33.54
N LEU A 261 -7.26 -23.85 34.80
CA LEU A 261 -6.27 -23.88 35.89
C LEU A 261 -5.19 -24.93 35.65
N GLY A 262 -5.58 -26.11 35.16
CA GLY A 262 -4.63 -27.17 34.78
C GLY A 262 -3.68 -26.71 33.68
N VAL A 263 -4.20 -26.12 32.60
CA VAL A 263 -3.40 -25.61 31.47
C VAL A 263 -2.38 -24.55 31.93
N ILE A 264 -2.80 -23.62 32.80
CA ILE A 264 -1.90 -22.58 33.32
C ILE A 264 -0.80 -23.21 34.19
N MET A 265 -1.14 -24.12 35.10
CA MET A 265 -0.16 -24.80 35.96
C MET A 265 0.87 -25.61 35.17
N THR A 266 0.45 -26.31 34.10
CA THR A 266 1.37 -27.04 33.23
C THR A 266 2.30 -26.10 32.45
N SER A 267 1.78 -24.95 32.00
CA SER A 267 2.59 -23.95 31.29
C SER A 267 3.66 -23.32 32.18
N VAL A 268 3.32 -22.96 33.42
CA VAL A 268 4.27 -22.36 34.37
C VAL A 268 5.30 -23.38 34.83
N GLY A 269 4.89 -24.63 35.06
CA GLY A 269 5.81 -25.73 35.37
C GLY A 269 6.80 -26.02 34.23
N GLY A 270 6.35 -25.94 32.97
CA GLY A 270 7.20 -26.09 31.79
C GLY A 270 8.24 -24.96 31.67
N VAL A 271 7.85 -23.71 31.92
CA VAL A 271 8.78 -22.58 31.93
C VAL A 271 9.79 -22.69 33.08
N ALA A 272 9.37 -23.13 34.27
CA ALA A 272 10.27 -23.32 35.40
C ALA A 272 11.32 -24.43 35.19
N LEU A 273 11.02 -25.44 34.37
CA LEU A 273 11.98 -26.49 33.97
C LEU A 273 12.98 -26.04 32.89
N ILE A 274 12.63 -25.02 32.09
CA ILE A 274 13.52 -24.45 31.06
C ILE A 274 14.56 -23.49 31.67
N TYR A 275 14.27 -22.92 32.84
CA TYR A 275 15.14 -21.97 33.54
C TYR A 275 15.90 -22.59 34.72
N LYS A 276 16.08 -23.91 34.75
CA LYS A 276 16.90 -24.61 35.74
C LYS A 276 18.03 -25.39 35.11
#